data_AF-A0A2S7ZMX8-F1
#
_entry.id   AF-A0A2S7ZMX8-F1
#
_cell.length_a   1.000
_cell.length_b   1.000
_cell.length_c   1.000
_cell.angle_alpha   90.00
_cell.angle_beta   90.00
_cell.angle_gamma   90.00
#
_symmetry.space_group_name_H-M   'P 1'
#
loop_
_entity.id
_entity.type
_entity.pdbx_description
1 polymer ?
#
loop_
_entity_poly.entity_id
_entity_poly.type
_entity_poly.pdbx_seq_one_letter_code
_entity_poly.pdbx_strand_id
1 'polypeptide(L)'
;MINKYNREFLLEYVESENKKNKSQVSSEAMDKIVSLIEYFGIELYRPIARLLLTNWQEITDRINNYSEADWMMADEIHKSTPTLDRFSIAMLIEVLEGEDTLNQAENAGQRLSDAELRAIRKHQDEQ
;
A
#
# COMPACT_ATOMS: atom_id res chain seq x y z
N MET A 1 8.19 29.61 -11.73
CA MET A 1 8.99 28.55 -11.08
C MET A 1 8.44 27.23 -11.56
N ILE A 2 9.23 26.43 -12.26
CA ILE A 2 8.85 25.05 -12.60
C ILE A 2 8.82 24.31 -11.26
N ASN A 3 7.66 23.74 -10.88
CA ASN A 3 7.54 22.95 -9.66
C ASN A 3 8.51 21.76 -9.78
N LYS A 4 9.54 21.72 -8.92
CA LYS A 4 10.56 20.66 -8.92
C LYS A 4 9.96 19.28 -8.63
N TYR A 5 8.78 19.26 -8.01
CA TYR A 5 8.06 18.05 -7.65
C TYR A 5 6.90 17.82 -8.62
N ASN A 6 7.21 17.76 -9.91
CA ASN A 6 6.22 17.42 -10.94
C ASN A 6 5.95 15.90 -10.95
N ARG A 7 4.94 15.48 -11.71
CA ARG A 7 4.56 14.06 -11.84
C ARG A 7 5.73 13.15 -12.24
N GLU A 8 6.58 13.62 -13.17
CA GLU A 8 7.78 12.93 -13.62
C GLU A 8 8.75 12.65 -12.47
N PHE A 9 9.05 13.66 -11.66
CA PHE A 9 9.88 13.51 -10.46
C PHE A 9 9.27 12.50 -9.46
N LEU A 10 7.95 12.54 -9.26
CA LEU A 10 7.27 11.62 -8.36
C LEU A 10 7.34 10.18 -8.87
N LEU A 11 7.15 9.98 -10.17
CA LEU A 11 7.24 8.67 -10.80
C LEU A 11 8.66 8.11 -10.70
N GLU A 12 9.68 8.89 -11.04
CA GLU A 12 11.08 8.50 -10.88
C GLU A 12 11.40 8.08 -9.44
N TYR A 13 10.86 8.81 -8.45
CA TYR A 13 11.04 8.48 -7.05
C TYR A 13 10.38 7.15 -6.67
N VAL A 14 9.12 6.95 -7.08
CA VAL A 14 8.37 5.71 -6.82
C VAL A 14 9.04 4.51 -7.49
N GLU A 15 9.50 4.64 -8.73
CA GLU A 15 10.25 3.60 -9.45
C GLU A 15 11.56 3.25 -8.72
N SER A 16 12.29 4.26 -8.26
CA SER A 16 13.53 4.08 -7.51
C SER A 16 13.29 3.32 -6.20
N GLU A 17 12.28 3.70 -5.42
CA GLU A 17 11.94 3.03 -4.17
C GLU A 17 11.38 1.61 -4.42
N ASN A 18 10.55 1.40 -5.45
CA ASN A 18 10.04 0.08 -5.83
C ASN A 18 11.20 -0.88 -6.14
N LYS A 19 12.19 -0.43 -6.93
CA LYS A 19 13.39 -1.21 -7.26
C LYS A 19 14.26 -1.46 -6.03
N LYS A 20 14.47 -0.44 -5.20
CA LYS A 20 15.31 -0.53 -3.99
C LYS A 20 14.73 -1.51 -2.97
N ASN A 21 13.43 -1.48 -2.76
CA ASN A 21 12.74 -2.28 -1.75
C ASN A 21 12.23 -3.62 -2.29
N LYS A 22 12.38 -3.87 -3.61
CA LYS A 22 11.91 -5.07 -4.30
C LYS A 22 10.41 -5.32 -4.09
N SER A 23 9.62 -4.26 -4.08
CA SER A 23 8.17 -4.32 -3.85
C SER A 23 7.37 -4.96 -4.99
N GLN A 24 7.99 -5.17 -6.16
CA GLN A 24 7.39 -5.82 -7.34
C GLN A 24 6.09 -5.17 -7.84
N VAL A 25 5.90 -3.88 -7.56
CA VAL A 25 4.72 -3.12 -8.00
C VAL A 25 4.83 -2.81 -9.50
N SER A 26 3.74 -2.99 -10.25
CA SER A 26 3.69 -2.75 -11.70
C SER A 26 3.75 -1.25 -12.05
N SER A 27 4.09 -0.91 -13.29
CA SER A 27 4.12 0.49 -13.74
C SER A 27 2.75 1.18 -13.62
N GLU A 28 1.67 0.49 -13.97
CA GLU A 28 0.30 1.01 -13.81
C GLU A 28 -0.02 1.30 -12.34
N ALA A 29 0.39 0.41 -11.44
CA ALA A 29 0.22 0.60 -10.01
C ALA A 29 1.07 1.78 -9.48
N MET A 30 2.29 1.95 -9.98
CA MET A 30 3.12 3.12 -9.62
C MET A 30 2.48 4.43 -10.07
N ASP A 31 1.84 4.47 -11.24
CA ASP A 31 1.06 5.64 -11.67
C ASP A 31 -0.10 5.97 -10.72
N LYS A 32 -0.76 4.95 -10.17
CA LYS A 32 -1.80 5.14 -9.13
C LYS A 32 -1.21 5.68 -7.84
N ILE A 33 -0.05 5.18 -7.41
CA ILE A 33 0.68 5.71 -6.24
C ILE A 33 1.01 7.20 -6.42
N VAL A 34 1.48 7.58 -7.62
CA VAL A 34 1.76 8.99 -7.91
C VAL A 34 0.50 9.85 -7.84
N SER A 35 -0.62 9.38 -8.41
CA SER A 35 -1.90 10.10 -8.31
C SER A 35 -2.39 10.24 -6.87
N LEU A 36 -2.16 9.24 -6.02
CA LEU A 36 -2.46 9.30 -4.59
C LEU A 36 -1.58 10.33 -3.86
N ILE A 37 -0.29 10.39 -4.19
CA ILE A 37 0.62 11.41 -3.65
C ILE A 37 0.18 12.82 -4.05
N GLU A 38 -0.19 13.01 -5.32
CA GLU A 38 -0.69 14.29 -5.83
C GLU A 38 -1.97 14.73 -5.10
N TYR A 39 -2.83 13.78 -4.73
CA TYR A 39 -4.04 14.04 -3.96
C TYR A 39 -3.76 14.41 -2.50
N PHE A 40 -2.91 13.65 -1.81
CA PHE A 40 -2.62 13.88 -0.40
C PHE A 40 -1.80 15.15 -0.12
N GLY A 41 -0.96 15.55 -1.07
CA GLY A 41 -0.01 16.64 -0.89
C GLY A 41 1.40 16.18 -1.21
N ILE A 42 2.03 16.89 -2.15
CA ILE A 42 3.33 16.55 -2.70
C ILE A 42 4.43 16.60 -1.61
N GLU A 43 4.26 17.40 -0.55
CA GLU A 43 5.16 17.42 0.59
C GLU A 43 5.27 16.07 1.32
N LEU A 44 4.24 15.22 1.22
CA LEU A 44 4.18 13.89 1.83
C LEU A 44 4.60 12.77 0.88
N TYR A 45 5.19 13.09 -0.28
CA TYR A 45 5.50 12.08 -1.31
C TYR A 45 6.37 10.92 -0.80
N ARG A 46 7.36 11.19 0.05
CA ARG A 46 8.27 10.15 0.58
C ARG A 46 7.56 9.16 1.51
N PRO A 47 6.91 9.60 2.59
CA PRO A 47 6.21 8.66 3.48
C PRO A 47 5.09 7.91 2.75
N ILE A 48 4.33 8.58 1.90
CA ILE A 48 3.22 7.95 1.17
C ILE A 48 3.72 6.90 0.18
N ALA A 49 4.72 7.23 -0.65
CA ALA A 49 5.27 6.26 -1.59
C ALA A 49 5.80 5.01 -0.88
N ARG A 50 6.51 5.17 0.24
CA ARG A 50 7.05 4.03 1.01
C ARG A 50 5.95 3.19 1.61
N LEU A 51 4.96 3.83 2.25
CA LEU A 51 3.82 3.15 2.84
C LEU A 51 3.08 2.32 1.79
N LEU A 52 2.72 2.96 0.66
CA LEU A 52 1.98 2.30 -0.40
C LEU A 52 2.79 1.20 -1.07
N LEU A 53 4.09 1.41 -1.36
CA LEU A 53 4.93 0.39 -1.97
C LEU A 53 5.17 -0.82 -1.06
N THR A 54 5.36 -0.60 0.24
CA THR A 54 5.59 -1.70 1.20
C THR A 54 4.33 -2.53 1.42
N ASN A 55 3.16 -1.90 1.34
CA ASN A 55 1.88 -2.54 1.64
C ASN A 55 1.07 -2.89 0.40
N TRP A 56 1.57 -2.59 -0.80
CA TRP A 56 0.80 -2.63 -2.04
C TRP A 56 0.06 -3.96 -2.24
N GLN A 57 0.80 -5.08 -2.10
CA GLN A 57 0.26 -6.40 -2.36
C GLN A 57 -0.88 -6.75 -1.39
N GLU A 58 -0.64 -6.59 -0.09
CA GLU A 58 -1.62 -6.94 0.94
C GLU A 58 -2.89 -6.09 0.84
N ILE A 59 -2.75 -4.79 0.65
CA ILE A 59 -3.90 -3.90 0.51
C ILE A 59 -4.66 -4.21 -0.79
N THR A 60 -3.95 -4.46 -1.90
CA THR A 60 -4.59 -4.86 -3.16
C THR A 60 -5.36 -6.16 -3.00
N ASP A 61 -4.82 -7.14 -2.29
CA ASP A 61 -5.50 -8.40 -2.03
C ASP A 61 -6.78 -8.21 -1.20
N ARG A 62 -6.78 -7.29 -0.22
CA ARG A 62 -7.99 -6.92 0.53
C ARG A 62 -9.02 -6.25 -0.38
N ILE A 63 -8.62 -5.26 -1.17
CA ILE A 63 -9.51 -4.54 -2.10
C ILE A 63 -10.12 -5.48 -3.14
N ASN A 64 -9.35 -6.44 -3.64
CA ASN A 64 -9.85 -7.45 -4.58
C ASN A 64 -10.94 -8.33 -3.98
N ASN A 65 -11.03 -8.41 -2.64
CA ASN A 65 -12.06 -9.14 -1.90
C ASN A 65 -13.13 -8.24 -1.28
N TYR A 66 -13.18 -6.95 -1.64
CA TYR A 66 -14.23 -6.04 -1.18
C TYR A 66 -15.64 -6.56 -1.50
N SER A 67 -16.51 -6.45 -0.51
CA SER A 67 -17.94 -6.67 -0.68
C SER A 67 -18.59 -5.50 -1.44
N GLU A 68 -19.84 -5.70 -1.89
CA GLU A 68 -20.62 -4.63 -2.50
C GLU A 68 -20.77 -3.41 -1.56
N ALA A 69 -20.90 -3.64 -0.25
CA ALA A 69 -21.02 -2.57 0.74
C ALA A 69 -19.72 -1.74 0.85
N ASP A 70 -18.56 -2.39 0.83
CA ASP A 70 -17.26 -1.71 0.87
C ASP A 70 -17.07 -0.83 -0.38
N TRP A 71 -17.50 -1.37 -1.52
CA TRP A 71 -17.49 -0.65 -2.78
C TRP A 71 -18.46 0.52 -2.83
N MET A 72 -19.63 0.45 -2.16
CA MET A 72 -20.55 1.57 -2.05
C MET A 72 -19.91 2.77 -1.35
N MET A 73 -19.13 2.53 -0.29
CA MET A 73 -18.40 3.61 0.39
C MET A 73 -17.38 4.28 -0.54
N ALA A 74 -16.61 3.48 -1.28
CA ALA A 74 -15.67 4.01 -2.27
C ALA A 74 -16.37 4.82 -3.37
N ASP A 75 -17.54 4.39 -3.83
CA ASP A 75 -18.34 5.08 -4.84
C ASP A 75 -18.89 6.42 -4.34
N GLU A 76 -19.36 6.49 -3.09
CA GLU A 76 -19.81 7.75 -2.51
C GLU A 76 -18.68 8.77 -2.39
N ILE A 77 -17.48 8.33 -1.98
CA ILE A 77 -16.31 9.21 -1.91
C ILE A 77 -15.92 9.68 -3.32
N HIS A 78 -15.93 8.79 -4.32
CA HIS A 78 -15.57 9.12 -5.71
C HIS A 78 -16.38 10.27 -6.29
N LYS A 79 -17.67 10.39 -5.93
CA LYS A 79 -18.52 11.53 -6.36
C LYS A 79 -17.95 12.89 -5.92
N SER A 80 -17.23 12.92 -4.79
CA SER A 80 -16.59 14.13 -4.27
C SER A 80 -15.12 14.29 -4.69
N THR A 81 -14.49 13.23 -5.20
CA THR A 81 -13.07 13.18 -5.61
C THR A 81 -12.86 12.55 -7.00
N PRO A 82 -13.45 13.12 -8.07
CA PRO A 82 -13.48 12.48 -9.40
C PRO A 82 -12.12 12.34 -10.08
N THR A 83 -11.07 12.99 -9.55
CA THR A 83 -9.69 12.89 -10.04
C THR A 83 -9.01 11.57 -9.67
N LEU A 84 -9.54 10.85 -8.69
CA LEU A 84 -9.04 9.53 -8.29
C LEU A 84 -9.99 8.45 -8.82
N ASP A 85 -9.43 7.38 -9.38
CA ASP A 85 -10.24 6.22 -9.75
C ASP A 85 -10.73 5.46 -8.51
N ARG A 86 -11.77 4.65 -8.71
CA ARG A 86 -12.43 3.90 -7.63
C ARG A 86 -11.46 3.02 -6.83
N PHE A 87 -10.46 2.42 -7.48
CA PHE A 87 -9.47 1.58 -6.80
C PHE A 87 -8.51 2.43 -5.95
N SER A 88 -8.05 3.57 -6.46
CA SER A 88 -7.27 4.53 -5.67
C SER A 88 -8.03 4.99 -4.42
N ILE A 89 -9.35 5.16 -4.50
CA ILE A 89 -10.17 5.51 -3.33
C ILE A 89 -10.26 4.35 -2.34
N ALA A 90 -10.45 3.11 -2.81
CA ALA A 90 -10.40 1.94 -1.94
C ALA A 90 -9.04 1.82 -1.22
N MET A 91 -7.93 2.09 -1.93
CA MET A 91 -6.59 2.16 -1.32
C MET A 91 -6.49 3.24 -0.23
N LEU A 92 -7.10 4.40 -0.44
CA LEU A 92 -7.15 5.45 0.59
C LEU A 92 -7.89 4.99 1.85
N ILE A 93 -9.04 4.34 1.67
CA ILE A 93 -9.85 3.83 2.78
C ILE A 93 -9.03 2.80 3.58
N GLU A 94 -8.43 1.81 2.92
CA GLU A 94 -7.59 0.81 3.59
C GLU A 94 -6.41 1.44 4.34
N VAL A 95 -5.75 2.43 3.75
CA VAL A 95 -4.59 3.08 4.38
C VAL A 95 -4.97 3.90 5.62
N LEU A 96 -6.17 4.48 5.65
CA LEU A 96 -6.59 5.39 6.73
C LEU A 96 -7.43 4.68 7.79
N GLU A 97 -8.22 3.69 7.40
CA GLU A 97 -9.25 3.05 8.24
C GLU A 97 -9.15 1.51 8.26
N GLY A 98 -8.36 0.92 7.38
CA GLY A 98 -8.16 -0.53 7.33
C GLY A 98 -7.31 -1.06 8.50
N GLU A 99 -7.30 -2.38 8.64
CA GLU A 99 -6.44 -3.05 9.63
C GLU A 99 -4.95 -2.84 9.30
N ASP A 100 -4.08 -2.84 10.31
CA ASP A 100 -2.63 -2.79 10.08
C ASP A 100 -2.19 -3.95 9.17
N THR A 101 -1.25 -3.68 8.27
CA THR A 101 -0.64 -4.72 7.45
C THR A 101 0.38 -5.54 8.24
N LEU A 102 0.79 -6.68 7.71
CA LEU A 102 1.84 -7.51 8.32
C LEU A 102 3.17 -6.78 8.47
N ASN A 103 3.43 -5.79 7.63
CA ASN A 103 4.63 -4.94 7.71
C ASN A 103 4.52 -3.83 8.75
N GLN A 104 3.33 -3.61 9.33
CA GLN A 104 3.03 -2.58 10.33
C GLN A 104 2.70 -3.15 11.71
N ALA A 105 2.31 -4.43 11.80
CA ALA A 105 2.04 -5.10 13.07
C ALA A 105 3.24 -5.02 14.04
N GLU A 106 2.98 -5.02 15.35
CA GLU A 106 4.01 -4.84 16.42
C GLU A 106 5.23 -5.78 16.30
N ASN A 107 5.08 -6.93 15.62
CA ASN A 107 6.14 -7.91 15.40
C ASN A 107 6.72 -7.90 13.97
N ALA A 108 6.42 -6.90 13.15
CA ALA A 108 6.91 -6.78 11.78
C ALA A 108 8.45 -6.74 11.77
N GLY A 109 9.08 -7.79 11.24
CA GLY A 109 10.53 -7.96 11.20
C GLY A 109 11.16 -8.69 12.38
N GLN A 110 10.39 -9.17 13.36
CA GLN A 110 10.92 -10.11 14.36
C GLN A 110 11.18 -11.47 13.69
N ARG A 111 12.45 -11.89 13.66
CA ARG A 111 12.79 -13.29 13.38
C ARG A 111 12.22 -14.13 14.52
N LEU A 112 11.45 -15.17 14.16
CA LEU A 112 11.08 -16.23 15.10
C LEU A 112 12.34 -16.70 15.84
N SER A 113 12.25 -16.78 17.16
CA SER A 113 13.32 -17.33 17.99
C SER A 113 13.50 -18.82 17.69
N ASP A 114 14.69 -19.36 18.00
CA ASP A 114 14.96 -20.80 17.86
C ASP A 114 14.00 -21.67 18.69
N ALA A 115 13.36 -21.11 19.71
CA ALA A 115 12.35 -21.78 20.53
C ALA A 115 11.01 -21.87 19.79
N GLU A 116 10.58 -20.79 19.15
CA GLU A 116 9.33 -20.72 18.37
C GLU A 116 9.42 -21.59 17.11
N LEU A 117 10.56 -21.57 16.42
CA LEU A 117 10.82 -22.46 15.27
C LEU A 117 10.79 -23.95 15.68
N ARG A 118 11.29 -24.29 16.87
CA ARG A 118 11.24 -25.66 17.40
C ARG A 118 9.82 -26.07 17.79
N ALA A 119 9.02 -25.17 18.35
CA ALA A 119 7.63 -25.44 18.70
C ALA A 119 6.78 -25.72 17.46
N ILE A 120 6.96 -24.94 16.38
CA ILE A 120 6.28 -25.15 15.10
C ILE A 120 6.66 -26.50 14.49
N ARG A 121 7.95 -26.85 14.46
CA ARG A 121 8.41 -28.15 13.95
C ARG A 121 7.80 -29.32 14.72
N LYS A 122 7.77 -29.22 16.05
CA LYS A 122 7.19 -30.26 16.91
C LYS A 122 5.68 -30.44 16.65
N HIS A 123 4.95 -29.35 16.41
CA HIS A 123 3.53 -29.43 16.06
C HIS A 123 3.28 -30.03 14.67
N GLN A 124 4.20 -29.85 13.72
CA GLN A 124 4.13 -30.45 12.38
C GLN A 124 4.48 -31.94 12.37
N ASP A 125 5.36 -32.38 13.27
CA ASP A 125 5.75 -33.79 13.43
C ASP A 125 4.70 -34.62 14.21
N GLU A 126 3.78 -33.95 14.91
CA GLU A 126 2.70 -34.57 15.72
C GLU A 126 1.35 -34.70 14.95
N GLN A 127 1.31 -34.34 13.66
CA GLN A 127 0.19 -34.61 12.73
C GLN A 127 0.56 -35.72 11.72
#